data_AF-A0A964QEV3-F1
#
_entry.id   AF-A0A964QEV3-F1
#
_cell.length_a   1.000
_cell.length_b   1.000
_cell.length_c   1.000
_cell.angle_alpha   90.00
_cell.angle_beta   90.00
_cell.angle_gamma   90.00
#
_symmetry.space_group_name_H-M   'P 1'
#
loop_
_entity.id
_entity.type
_entity.pdbx_description
1 polymer ?
#
loop_
_entity_poly.entity_id
_entity_poly.type
_entity_poly.pdbx_seq_one_letter_code
_entity_poly.pdbx_strand_id
1 'polypeptide(L)'
;MASFDRSESAAVLERNESKDGTQSRETVRQITSQVRRHTRITFDEIGAASREENAELLRGIRELESNPDKIDQWEGFIEWSEKAIESAKKVFATLKEQISKAADNEWISKGSQDAWIERFKDPSTGYKQKEYWVMHQMPHYIESWHKVADKRKKILSSEGYRELVSYDASFAVIGNKEEFLKLHFEKRKDLIASAEAALLAGSKMQLDLYDQAKTKLGQAASLGILSSTKVGQWLEHIFKSKAEAKKVSAFIHGTASNSLGSLMKNWENVKRRYDSVAKKFHSQGSEQLPRGIHLVSESQFLAMHYSSRLHYVEEMEKRLLHGSDLSKEPASFIKIRHAIDTKDWVEAAMLIEKTKKESLQQSDRLRLDSMHRYVKQFTKRSEESSSGLEQAVQAKNKIDELIHQVPSSMQPVVLRLLKSPNGNRSINQFRWIVYNNKWCREHGYLNDEVARRGANKNNEELTKYRAEKGMDLGRHDVLGYETADKQYFQKEEYSKHKATYIHANVKSGGVQQALGQWLEREQDPKTLYWTTLSCHEDGDPKGEIWHSDLFHVLTEMRSATRTIQTAGLMYHSPNENLLAA
;
A
#
# COMPACT_ATOMS: atom_id res chain seq x y z
N MET A 1 77.24 -11.57 -19.62
CA MET A 1 76.99 -10.38 -18.79
C MET A 1 75.83 -9.62 -19.40
N ALA A 2 74.63 -9.79 -18.84
CA ALA A 2 73.48 -8.93 -19.11
C ALA A 2 72.71 -8.86 -17.78
N SER A 3 73.03 -7.85 -16.97
CA SER A 3 72.29 -7.52 -15.76
C SER A 3 71.00 -6.81 -16.19
N PHE A 4 69.91 -7.56 -16.25
CA PHE A 4 68.57 -6.99 -16.44
C PHE A 4 68.20 -6.20 -15.19
N ASP A 5 67.91 -4.92 -15.40
CA ASP A 5 67.64 -3.91 -14.40
C ASP A 5 66.30 -4.18 -13.71
N ARG A 6 66.32 -4.89 -12.58
CA ARG A 6 65.14 -5.15 -11.73
C ARG A 6 64.63 -3.89 -11.03
N SER A 7 65.35 -2.77 -11.09
CA SER A 7 64.97 -1.54 -10.38
C SER A 7 63.90 -0.74 -11.12
N GLU A 8 63.87 -0.75 -12.45
CA GLU A 8 62.87 -0.04 -13.25
C GLU A 8 61.47 -0.69 -13.20
N SER A 9 61.37 -2.03 -13.18
CA SER A 9 60.06 -2.71 -13.08
C SER A 9 59.38 -2.51 -11.73
N ALA A 10 60.13 -2.43 -10.63
CA ALA A 10 59.57 -2.17 -9.30
C ALA A 10 59.07 -0.72 -9.19
N ALA A 11 59.81 0.25 -9.74
CA ALA A 11 59.40 1.67 -9.73
C ALA A 11 58.19 1.95 -10.64
N VAL A 12 57.98 1.17 -11.70
CA VAL A 12 56.78 1.26 -12.56
C VAL A 12 55.55 0.64 -11.89
N LEU A 13 55.71 -0.47 -11.16
CA LEU A 13 54.65 -1.08 -10.35
C LEU A 13 54.21 -0.17 -9.19
N GLU A 14 55.15 0.40 -8.41
CA GLU A 14 54.82 1.36 -7.35
C GLU A 14 54.17 2.66 -7.89
N ARG A 15 54.59 3.14 -9.07
CA ARG A 15 53.95 4.31 -9.71
C ARG A 15 52.54 4.00 -10.20
N ASN A 16 52.27 2.80 -10.69
CA ASN A 16 50.94 2.39 -11.13
C ASN A 16 49.99 2.16 -9.94
N GLU A 17 50.45 1.51 -8.85
CA GLU A 17 49.68 1.37 -7.61
C GLU A 17 49.39 2.72 -6.94
N SER A 18 50.34 3.67 -7.00
CA SER A 18 50.11 5.03 -6.47
C SER A 18 49.09 5.84 -7.29
N LYS A 19 49.04 5.64 -8.62
CA LYS A 19 48.08 6.31 -9.50
C LYS A 19 46.67 5.74 -9.34
N ASP A 20 46.56 4.42 -9.23
CA ASP A 20 45.29 3.72 -9.03
C ASP A 20 44.67 4.08 -7.67
N GLY A 21 45.49 4.05 -6.60
CA GLY A 21 45.05 4.49 -5.26
C GLY A 21 44.69 5.98 -5.16
N THR A 22 45.25 6.84 -6.02
CA THR A 22 44.89 8.27 -6.08
C THR A 22 43.57 8.47 -6.83
N GLN A 23 43.34 7.72 -7.90
CA GLN A 23 42.11 7.76 -8.68
C GLN A 23 40.92 7.20 -7.89
N SER A 24 41.08 6.07 -7.19
CA SER A 24 40.05 5.51 -6.31
C SER A 24 39.65 6.47 -5.18
N ARG A 25 40.62 7.15 -4.55
CA ARG A 25 40.34 8.15 -3.51
C ARG A 25 39.56 9.35 -4.04
N GLU A 26 39.84 9.79 -5.26
CA GLU A 26 39.12 10.90 -5.89
C GLU A 26 37.68 10.49 -6.24
N THR A 27 37.48 9.28 -6.78
CA THR A 27 36.13 8.75 -7.05
C THR A 27 35.30 8.60 -5.76
N VAL A 28 35.88 8.08 -4.68
CA VAL A 28 35.21 8.00 -3.36
C VAL A 28 34.80 9.38 -2.85
N ARG A 29 35.65 10.40 -3.02
CA ARG A 29 35.31 11.79 -2.66
C ARG A 29 34.16 12.32 -3.50
N GLN A 30 34.16 12.08 -4.80
CA GLN A 30 33.08 12.50 -5.70
C GLN A 30 31.75 11.85 -5.32
N ILE A 31 31.72 10.52 -5.11
CA ILE A 31 30.53 9.79 -4.66
C ILE A 31 30.05 10.34 -3.32
N THR A 32 30.95 10.50 -2.35
CA THR A 32 30.62 11.02 -1.01
C THR A 32 30.01 12.42 -1.08
N SER A 33 30.61 13.31 -1.86
CA SER A 33 30.08 14.66 -2.11
C SER A 33 28.68 14.61 -2.71
N GLN A 34 28.49 13.71 -3.69
CA GLN A 34 27.22 13.58 -4.38
C GLN A 34 26.11 12.98 -3.50
N VAL A 35 26.40 11.96 -2.68
CA VAL A 35 25.42 11.42 -1.74
C VAL A 35 25.09 12.48 -0.68
N ARG A 36 26.06 13.21 -0.14
CA ARG A 36 25.80 14.31 0.80
C ARG A 36 24.91 15.39 0.18
N ARG A 37 25.16 15.75 -1.09
CA ARG A 37 24.30 16.68 -1.84
C ARG A 37 22.90 16.11 -2.03
N HIS A 38 22.77 14.84 -2.40
CA HIS A 38 21.50 14.15 -2.54
C HIS A 38 20.71 14.20 -1.22
N THR A 39 21.30 13.73 -0.13
CA THR A 39 20.71 13.77 1.23
C THR A 39 20.29 15.19 1.61
N ARG A 40 21.17 16.19 1.45
CA ARG A 40 20.85 17.57 1.82
C ARG A 40 19.61 18.06 1.08
N ILE A 41 19.50 17.79 -0.22
CA ILE A 41 18.38 18.26 -1.02
C ILE A 41 17.12 17.44 -0.73
N THR A 42 17.20 16.11 -0.84
CA THR A 42 16.02 15.25 -0.80
C THR A 42 15.50 15.04 0.62
N PHE A 43 16.35 15.02 1.65
CA PHE A 43 15.95 14.85 3.04
C PHE A 43 15.84 16.19 3.77
N ASP A 44 16.91 17.00 3.83
CA ASP A 44 16.93 18.19 4.68
C ASP A 44 16.12 19.37 4.10
N GLU A 45 16.32 19.70 2.82
CA GLU A 45 15.69 20.88 2.19
C GLU A 45 14.23 20.60 1.77
N ILE A 46 14.00 19.47 1.09
CA ILE A 46 12.70 19.14 0.49
C ILE A 46 11.86 18.25 1.40
N GLY A 47 12.48 17.35 2.17
CA GLY A 47 11.78 16.32 2.95
C GLY A 47 11.09 15.25 2.09
N ALA A 48 11.55 15.04 0.86
CA ALA A 48 11.07 14.00 -0.04
C ALA A 48 11.52 12.59 0.40
N ALA A 49 12.76 12.45 0.87
CA ALA A 49 13.28 11.18 1.37
C ALA A 49 12.79 10.89 2.81
N SER A 50 12.70 9.62 3.16
CA SER A 50 12.47 9.13 4.51
C SER A 50 13.75 9.07 5.33
N ARG A 51 13.59 8.91 6.65
CA ARG A 51 14.72 8.75 7.58
C ARG A 51 15.56 7.53 7.26
N GLU A 52 14.92 6.42 6.89
CA GLU A 52 15.63 5.16 6.64
C GLU A 52 16.24 5.11 5.24
N GLU A 53 15.62 5.68 4.19
CA GLU A 53 16.30 5.93 2.90
C GLU A 53 17.58 6.77 3.10
N ASN A 54 17.49 7.83 3.92
CA ASN A 54 18.66 8.66 4.22
C ASN A 54 19.71 7.91 5.05
N ALA A 55 19.29 7.17 6.09
CA ALA A 55 20.20 6.40 6.93
C ALA A 55 20.94 5.31 6.15
N GLU A 56 20.26 4.67 5.19
CA GLU A 56 20.86 3.66 4.32
C GLU A 56 21.92 4.26 3.40
N LEU A 57 21.65 5.41 2.78
CA LEU A 57 22.65 6.12 1.97
C LEU A 57 23.86 6.54 2.79
N LEU A 58 23.64 7.10 4.00
CA LEU A 58 24.74 7.52 4.88
C LEU A 58 25.54 6.34 5.42
N ARG A 59 24.91 5.19 5.67
CA ARG A 59 25.61 3.94 6.02
C ARG A 59 26.46 3.47 4.84
N GLY A 60 25.89 3.50 3.63
CA GLY A 60 26.57 3.13 2.39
C GLY A 60 27.85 3.92 2.14
N ILE A 61 27.83 5.24 2.35
CA ILE A 61 29.05 6.07 2.25
C ILE A 61 30.10 5.63 3.29
N ARG A 62 29.71 5.42 4.55
CA ARG A 62 30.69 5.04 5.60
C ARG A 62 31.37 3.72 5.27
N GLU A 63 30.61 2.78 4.70
CA GLU A 63 31.16 1.52 4.21
C GLU A 63 32.12 1.74 3.03
N LEU A 64 31.78 2.61 2.08
CA LEU A 64 32.64 2.94 0.95
C LEU A 64 33.94 3.65 1.39
N GLU A 65 33.85 4.58 2.35
CA GLU A 65 35.01 5.25 2.96
C GLU A 65 35.95 4.26 3.67
N SER A 66 35.37 3.19 4.25
CA SER A 66 36.12 2.15 4.96
C SER A 66 36.63 1.03 4.05
N ASN A 67 36.03 0.86 2.86
CA ASN A 67 36.37 -0.17 1.89
C ASN A 67 36.22 0.35 0.45
N PRO A 68 37.29 0.99 -0.11
CA PRO A 68 37.28 1.54 -1.46
C PRO A 68 37.07 0.51 -2.59
N ASP A 69 37.22 -0.80 -2.33
CA ASP A 69 37.01 -1.84 -3.35
C ASP A 69 35.53 -1.97 -3.76
N LYS A 70 34.62 -1.23 -3.11
CA LYS A 70 33.19 -1.16 -3.45
C LYS A 70 32.83 -0.01 -4.41
N ILE A 71 33.79 0.75 -4.94
CA ILE A 71 33.52 1.90 -5.83
C ILE A 71 32.59 1.55 -6.99
N ASP A 72 32.81 0.42 -7.66
CA ASP A 72 32.03 -0.05 -8.81
C ASP A 72 30.52 -0.17 -8.51
N GLN A 73 30.16 -0.43 -7.26
CA GLN A 73 28.75 -0.53 -6.82
C GLN A 73 28.06 0.84 -6.75
N TRP A 74 28.83 1.93 -6.77
CA TRP A 74 28.38 3.31 -6.59
C TRP A 74 28.60 4.19 -7.82
N GLU A 75 29.29 3.72 -8.86
CA GLU A 75 29.55 4.53 -10.07
C GLU A 75 28.24 4.98 -10.74
N GLY A 76 27.23 4.12 -10.78
CA GLY A 76 25.88 4.46 -11.28
C GLY A 76 25.10 5.42 -10.38
N PHE A 77 25.50 5.61 -9.12
CA PHE A 77 24.80 6.49 -8.19
C PHE A 77 24.90 7.95 -8.59
N ILE A 78 26.03 8.40 -9.15
CA ILE A 78 26.22 9.81 -9.49
C ILE A 78 25.16 10.27 -10.51
N GLU A 79 25.02 9.55 -11.61
CA GLU A 79 24.03 9.87 -12.65
C GLU A 79 22.59 9.68 -12.13
N TRP A 80 22.33 8.58 -11.40
CA TRP A 80 21.01 8.31 -10.83
C TRP A 80 20.58 9.39 -9.84
N SER A 81 21.50 9.86 -8.99
CA SER A 81 21.21 10.80 -7.90
C SER A 81 20.77 12.17 -8.42
N GLU A 82 21.32 12.66 -9.53
CA GLU A 82 20.86 13.90 -10.18
C GLU A 82 19.43 13.76 -10.70
N LYS A 83 19.13 12.65 -11.39
CA LYS A 83 17.78 12.36 -11.87
C LYS A 83 16.79 12.25 -10.70
N ALA A 84 17.20 11.60 -9.61
CA ALA A 84 16.40 11.47 -8.41
C ALA A 84 16.16 12.82 -7.70
N ILE A 85 17.18 13.67 -7.59
CA ILE A 85 17.05 15.03 -7.06
C ILE A 85 16.07 15.85 -7.91
N GLU A 86 16.21 15.82 -9.24
CA GLU A 86 15.35 16.58 -10.14
C GLU A 86 13.89 16.10 -10.06
N SER A 87 13.68 14.78 -10.00
CA SER A 87 12.35 14.20 -9.80
C SER A 87 11.74 14.66 -8.47
N ALA A 88 12.51 14.60 -7.37
CA ALA A 88 12.05 15.04 -6.06
C ALA A 88 11.70 16.54 -6.02
N LYS A 89 12.52 17.39 -6.65
CA LYS A 89 12.23 18.82 -6.82
C LYS A 89 10.93 19.04 -7.59
N LYS A 90 10.74 18.34 -8.71
CA LYS A 90 9.53 18.44 -9.54
C LYS A 90 8.28 18.02 -8.77
N VAL A 91 8.33 16.91 -8.05
CA VAL A 91 7.21 16.43 -7.21
C VAL A 91 6.86 17.48 -6.15
N PHE A 92 7.86 18.00 -5.43
CA PHE A 92 7.62 18.99 -4.39
C PHE A 92 7.13 20.34 -4.94
N ALA A 93 7.66 20.78 -6.08
CA ALA A 93 7.20 21.99 -6.77
C ALA A 93 5.74 21.85 -7.21
N THR A 94 5.38 20.69 -7.77
CA THR A 94 4.00 20.36 -8.17
C THR A 94 3.05 20.43 -6.96
N LEU A 95 3.44 19.83 -5.84
CA LEU A 95 2.68 19.88 -4.60
C LEU A 95 2.50 21.33 -4.10
N LYS A 96 3.59 22.11 -4.05
CA LYS A 96 3.57 23.51 -3.62
C LYS A 96 2.64 24.34 -4.49
N GLU A 97 2.76 24.25 -5.81
CA GLU A 97 1.90 24.97 -6.74
C GLU A 97 0.42 24.65 -6.50
N GLN A 98 0.11 23.35 -6.41
CA GLN A 98 -1.23 22.84 -6.19
C GLN A 98 -1.85 23.33 -4.87
N ILE A 99 -1.11 23.27 -3.77
CA ILE A 99 -1.60 23.69 -2.44
C ILE A 99 -1.65 25.23 -2.34
N SER A 100 -0.64 25.94 -2.84
CA SER A 100 -0.64 27.40 -2.85
C SER A 100 -1.84 27.92 -3.64
N LYS A 101 -2.10 27.36 -4.82
CA LYS A 101 -3.30 27.68 -5.60
C LYS A 101 -4.58 27.45 -4.80
N ALA A 102 -4.69 26.36 -4.05
CA ALA A 102 -5.86 26.09 -3.21
C ALA A 102 -5.99 27.09 -2.04
N ALA A 103 -4.88 27.54 -1.45
CA ALA A 103 -4.88 28.54 -0.39
C ALA A 103 -5.18 29.95 -0.92
N ASP A 104 -4.59 30.34 -2.06
CA ASP A 104 -4.79 31.63 -2.73
C ASP A 104 -6.22 31.79 -3.25
N ASN A 105 -6.82 30.70 -3.73
CA ASN A 105 -8.25 30.66 -4.07
C ASN A 105 -9.15 30.44 -2.86
N GLU A 106 -8.57 30.38 -1.65
CA GLU A 106 -9.27 30.37 -0.38
C GLU A 106 -10.16 29.12 -0.18
N TRP A 107 -9.76 28.00 -0.80
CA TRP A 107 -10.38 26.70 -0.62
C TRP A 107 -9.92 26.01 0.66
N ILE A 108 -8.72 26.37 1.14
CA ILE A 108 -8.12 25.94 2.40
C ILE A 108 -7.55 27.16 3.14
N SER A 109 -7.28 27.03 4.44
CA SER A 109 -6.56 28.06 5.20
C SER A 109 -5.04 27.96 4.98
N LYS A 110 -4.31 29.05 5.25
CA LYS A 110 -2.83 29.05 5.24
C LYS A 110 -2.25 27.98 6.18
N GLY A 111 -2.79 27.87 7.40
CA GLY A 111 -2.38 26.81 8.33
C GLY A 111 -2.64 25.40 7.81
N SER A 112 -3.68 25.19 7.00
CA SER A 112 -3.91 23.89 6.33
C SER A 112 -2.90 23.65 5.21
N GLN A 113 -2.49 24.69 4.48
CA GLN A 113 -1.41 24.58 3.49
C GLN A 113 -0.11 24.12 4.15
N ASP A 114 0.27 24.75 5.26
CA ASP A 114 1.47 24.39 6.01
C ASP A 114 1.40 22.93 6.49
N ALA A 115 0.27 22.51 7.06
CA ALA A 115 0.07 21.13 7.51
C ALA A 115 0.21 20.09 6.38
N TRP A 116 -0.23 20.40 5.16
CA TRP A 116 -0.07 19.51 4.01
C TRP A 116 1.38 19.45 3.51
N ILE A 117 2.12 20.57 3.58
CA ILE A 117 3.55 20.61 3.27
C ILE A 117 4.33 19.80 4.31
N GLU A 118 4.03 19.97 5.60
CA GLU A 118 4.66 19.19 6.68
C GLU A 118 4.36 17.70 6.56
N ARG A 119 3.13 17.33 6.16
CA ARG A 119 2.80 15.93 5.86
C ARG A 119 3.65 15.35 4.74
N PHE A 120 3.95 16.12 3.70
CA PHE A 120 4.88 15.67 2.66
C PHE A 120 6.30 15.47 3.21
N LYS A 121 6.72 16.33 4.13
CA LYS A 121 8.04 16.27 4.77
C LYS A 121 8.18 15.20 5.83
N ASP A 122 7.11 14.45 6.15
CA ASP A 122 7.14 13.41 7.17
C ASP A 122 8.24 12.38 6.85
N PRO A 123 9.25 12.23 7.73
CA PRO A 123 10.37 11.35 7.49
C PRO A 123 10.01 9.87 7.62
N SER A 124 8.79 9.51 8.06
CA SER A 124 8.35 8.10 8.13
C SER A 124 7.87 7.55 6.78
N THR A 125 7.71 8.40 5.76
CA THR A 125 7.14 8.03 4.47
C THR A 125 8.22 8.11 3.39
N GLY A 126 8.38 7.05 2.59
CA GLY A 126 9.37 6.99 1.50
C GLY A 126 9.03 7.85 0.29
N TYR A 127 10.03 8.12 -0.55
CA TYR A 127 9.89 9.01 -1.71
C TYR A 127 8.78 8.56 -2.67
N LYS A 128 8.75 7.27 -3.02
CA LYS A 128 7.78 6.73 -4.00
C LYS A 128 6.33 6.85 -3.55
N GLN A 129 6.09 6.66 -2.25
CA GLN A 129 4.77 6.84 -1.68
C GLN A 129 4.33 8.31 -1.73
N LYS A 130 5.25 9.25 -1.49
CA LYS A 130 5.00 10.69 -1.62
C LYS A 130 4.75 11.10 -3.07
N GLU A 131 5.57 10.63 -4.01
CA GLU A 131 5.39 10.84 -5.45
C GLU A 131 3.99 10.39 -5.91
N TYR A 132 3.60 9.15 -5.57
CA TYR A 132 2.28 8.63 -5.90
C TYR A 132 1.15 9.47 -5.31
N TRP A 133 1.28 9.88 -4.04
CA TRP A 133 0.30 10.71 -3.37
C TRP A 133 0.13 12.07 -4.06
N VAL A 134 1.22 12.76 -4.39
CA VAL A 134 1.18 14.07 -5.08
C VAL A 134 0.59 13.95 -6.48
N MET A 135 1.00 12.95 -7.27
CA MET A 135 0.62 12.86 -8.67
C MET A 135 -0.79 12.32 -8.88
N HIS A 136 -1.29 11.46 -7.99
CA HIS A 136 -2.56 10.75 -8.21
C HIS A 136 -3.63 10.99 -7.15
N GLN A 137 -3.26 11.30 -5.90
CA GLN A 137 -4.25 11.49 -4.83
C GLN A 137 -4.56 12.96 -4.55
N MET A 138 -3.52 13.82 -4.53
CA MET A 138 -3.66 15.26 -4.27
C MET A 138 -4.65 15.97 -5.21
N PRO A 139 -4.67 15.70 -6.53
CA PRO A 139 -5.62 16.37 -7.44
C PRO A 139 -7.08 16.18 -7.03
N HIS A 140 -7.44 15.00 -6.51
CA HIS A 140 -8.80 14.72 -6.04
C HIS A 140 -9.18 15.47 -4.77
N TYR A 141 -8.22 15.69 -3.86
CA TYR A 141 -8.44 16.51 -2.67
C TYR A 141 -8.72 17.96 -3.06
N ILE A 142 -7.93 18.51 -3.99
CA ILE A 142 -8.07 19.90 -4.47
C ILE A 142 -9.41 20.11 -5.17
N GLU A 143 -9.80 19.19 -6.06
CA GLU A 143 -11.10 19.24 -6.73
C GLU A 143 -12.25 19.24 -5.71
N SER A 144 -12.12 18.45 -4.63
CA SER A 144 -13.11 18.39 -3.55
C SER A 144 -13.18 19.69 -2.74
N TRP A 145 -12.03 20.32 -2.46
CA TRP A 145 -11.98 21.62 -1.78
C TRP A 145 -12.62 22.73 -2.63
N HIS A 146 -12.29 22.77 -3.92
CA HIS A 146 -12.89 23.69 -4.89
C HIS A 146 -14.41 23.56 -4.91
N LYS A 147 -14.95 22.34 -5.03
CA LYS A 147 -16.41 22.09 -5.04
C LYS A 147 -17.11 22.63 -3.79
N VAL A 148 -16.51 22.46 -2.61
CA VAL A 148 -17.08 22.97 -1.35
C VAL A 148 -17.02 24.51 -1.31
N ALA A 149 -15.92 25.11 -1.77
CA ALA A 149 -15.77 26.56 -1.84
C ALA A 149 -16.77 27.19 -2.82
N ASP A 150 -17.00 26.58 -3.97
CA ASP A 150 -17.99 27.03 -4.95
C ASP A 150 -19.42 26.95 -4.41
N LYS A 151 -19.77 25.85 -3.75
CA LYS A 151 -21.07 25.73 -3.08
C LYS A 151 -21.25 26.79 -1.99
N ARG A 152 -20.21 27.09 -1.20
CA ARG A 152 -20.23 28.19 -0.23
C ARG A 152 -20.53 29.52 -0.90
N LYS A 153 -19.83 29.86 -1.99
CA LYS A 153 -20.09 31.09 -2.76
C LYS A 153 -21.55 31.16 -3.22
N LYS A 154 -22.09 30.06 -3.76
CA LYS A 154 -23.50 29.98 -4.21
C LYS A 154 -24.50 30.21 -3.08
N ILE A 155 -24.28 29.64 -1.90
CA ILE A 155 -25.13 29.87 -0.72
C ILE A 155 -25.09 31.34 -0.31
N LEU A 156 -23.89 31.93 -0.22
CA LEU A 156 -23.73 33.33 0.19
C LEU A 156 -24.36 34.32 -0.79
N SER A 157 -24.41 33.97 -2.08
CA SER A 157 -25.08 34.76 -3.11
C SER A 157 -26.59 34.48 -3.23
N SER A 158 -27.13 33.54 -2.45
CA SER A 158 -28.57 33.24 -2.50
C SER A 158 -29.38 34.27 -1.72
N GLU A 159 -30.54 34.66 -2.26
CA GLU A 159 -31.43 35.63 -1.61
C GLU A 159 -31.89 35.17 -0.22
N GLY A 160 -32.03 33.86 -0.01
CA GLY A 160 -32.49 33.26 1.25
C GLY A 160 -31.43 33.06 2.34
N TYR A 161 -30.18 33.50 2.14
CA TYR A 161 -29.10 33.24 3.11
C TYR A 161 -29.31 33.96 4.45
N ARG A 162 -29.85 35.18 4.45
CA ARG A 162 -30.08 35.95 5.68
C ARG A 162 -31.20 35.32 6.53
N GLU A 163 -32.25 34.87 5.86
CA GLU A 163 -33.36 34.13 6.45
C GLU A 163 -32.88 32.79 7.00
N LEU A 164 -32.00 32.10 6.27
CA LEU A 164 -31.38 30.85 6.73
C LEU A 164 -30.62 31.05 8.05
N VAL A 165 -29.79 32.09 8.15
CA VAL A 165 -29.04 32.40 9.38
C VAL A 165 -29.97 32.81 10.53
N SER A 166 -31.05 33.51 10.22
CA SER A 166 -32.06 33.89 11.24
C SER A 166 -32.83 32.69 11.76
N TYR A 167 -33.10 31.72 10.88
CA TYR A 167 -33.73 30.45 11.21
C TYR A 167 -32.83 29.55 12.06
N ASP A 168 -31.54 29.42 11.69
CA ASP A 168 -30.55 28.68 12.45
C ASP A 168 -29.18 29.39 12.44
N ALA A 169 -28.83 29.94 13.61
CA ALA A 169 -27.62 30.72 13.81
C ALA A 169 -26.33 29.92 13.54
N SER A 170 -26.36 28.58 13.56
CA SER A 170 -25.19 27.77 13.23
C SER A 170 -24.73 27.95 11.78
N PHE A 171 -25.61 28.42 10.88
CA PHE A 171 -25.24 28.75 9.50
C PHE A 171 -24.46 30.05 9.35
N ALA A 172 -24.40 30.90 10.39
CA ALA A 172 -23.60 32.14 10.37
C ALA A 172 -22.11 31.86 10.08
N VAL A 173 -21.61 30.69 10.50
CA VAL A 173 -20.24 30.22 10.23
C VAL A 173 -19.94 30.17 8.73
N ILE A 174 -20.94 29.93 7.86
CA ILE A 174 -20.74 29.94 6.40
C ILE A 174 -20.34 31.33 5.93
N GLY A 175 -20.92 32.39 6.51
CA GLY A 175 -20.60 33.79 6.23
C GLY A 175 -19.24 34.20 6.75
N ASN A 176 -18.86 33.69 7.93
CA ASN A 176 -17.54 33.93 8.50
C ASN A 176 -16.49 33.02 7.84
N LYS A 177 -15.79 33.56 6.84
CA LYS A 177 -14.78 32.82 6.06
C LYS A 177 -13.67 32.22 6.93
N GLU A 178 -13.19 32.95 7.93
CA GLU A 178 -12.09 32.47 8.77
C GLU A 178 -12.54 31.28 9.63
N GLU A 179 -13.70 31.40 10.28
CA GLU A 179 -14.28 30.30 11.06
C GLU A 179 -14.63 29.10 10.18
N PHE A 180 -15.19 29.33 8.99
CA PHE A 180 -15.49 28.26 8.05
C PHE A 180 -14.24 27.47 7.68
N LEU A 181 -13.15 28.14 7.30
CA LEU A 181 -11.90 27.48 6.89
C LEU A 181 -11.15 26.81 8.04
N LYS A 182 -11.40 27.21 9.31
CA LYS A 182 -10.90 26.51 10.50
C LYS A 182 -11.58 25.14 10.72
N LEU A 183 -12.79 24.94 10.18
CA LEU A 183 -13.46 23.64 10.29
C LEU A 183 -12.74 22.56 9.48
N HIS A 184 -12.68 21.35 10.06
CA HIS A 184 -12.26 20.16 9.33
C HIS A 184 -13.07 19.99 8.04
N PHE A 185 -12.44 19.53 6.95
CA PHE A 185 -13.06 19.48 5.61
C PHE A 185 -14.43 18.76 5.60
N GLU A 186 -14.53 17.60 6.25
CA GLU A 186 -15.79 16.86 6.33
C GLU A 186 -16.90 17.64 7.07
N LYS A 187 -16.57 18.48 8.05
CA LYS A 187 -17.53 19.35 8.72
C LYS A 187 -17.97 20.51 7.82
N ARG A 188 -17.05 21.10 7.04
CA ARG A 188 -17.38 22.11 6.03
C ARG A 188 -18.36 21.56 5.00
N LYS A 189 -18.08 20.37 4.47
CA LYS A 189 -18.93 19.67 3.50
C LYS A 189 -20.33 19.41 4.07
N ASP A 190 -20.41 18.92 5.30
CA ASP A 190 -21.67 18.64 5.99
C ASP A 190 -22.49 19.90 6.27
N LEU A 191 -21.84 20.99 6.71
CA LEU A 191 -22.48 22.28 6.96
C LEU A 191 -23.07 22.87 5.67
N ILE A 192 -22.30 22.83 4.57
CA ILE A 192 -22.77 23.28 3.26
C ILE A 192 -23.96 22.46 2.77
N ALA A 193 -23.90 21.13 2.90
CA ALA A 193 -25.01 20.24 2.54
C ALA A 193 -26.27 20.53 3.38
N SER A 194 -26.11 20.76 4.69
CA SER A 194 -27.20 21.13 5.60
C SER A 194 -27.84 22.46 5.22
N ALA A 195 -27.04 23.46 4.83
CA ALA A 195 -27.51 24.77 4.40
C ALA A 195 -28.26 24.71 3.05
N GLU A 196 -27.72 23.99 2.05
CA GLU A 196 -28.41 23.78 0.78
C GLU A 196 -29.77 23.09 1.01
N ALA A 197 -29.82 22.11 1.90
CA ALA A 197 -31.05 21.40 2.24
C ALA A 197 -32.09 22.32 2.92
N ALA A 198 -31.65 23.16 3.86
CA ALA A 198 -32.52 24.10 4.56
C ALA A 198 -33.08 25.18 3.62
N LEU A 199 -32.27 25.74 2.72
CA LEU A 199 -32.73 26.69 1.69
C LEU A 199 -33.80 26.06 0.79
N LEU A 200 -33.57 24.81 0.34
CA LEU A 200 -34.53 24.08 -0.48
C LEU A 200 -35.82 23.77 0.29
N ALA A 201 -35.72 23.36 1.55
CA ALA A 201 -36.88 23.13 2.41
C ALA A 201 -37.69 24.42 2.63
N GLY A 202 -37.01 25.55 2.87
CA GLY A 202 -37.61 26.88 2.95
C GLY A 202 -38.39 27.24 1.70
N SER A 203 -37.78 27.11 0.51
CA SER A 203 -38.45 27.42 -0.77
C SER A 203 -39.68 26.53 -1.04
N LYS A 204 -39.73 25.33 -0.44
CA LYS A 204 -40.82 24.37 -0.59
C LYS A 204 -41.85 24.44 0.56
N MET A 205 -41.68 25.37 1.51
CA MET A 205 -42.47 25.47 2.74
C MET A 205 -42.48 24.16 3.56
N GLN A 206 -41.31 23.53 3.70
CA GLN A 206 -41.09 22.23 4.35
C GLN A 206 -40.08 22.29 5.51
N LEU A 207 -39.85 23.45 6.12
CA LEU A 207 -38.88 23.60 7.22
C LEU A 207 -39.20 22.70 8.42
N ASP A 208 -40.48 22.49 8.74
CA ASP A 208 -40.87 21.56 9.83
C ASP A 208 -40.40 20.13 9.54
N LEU A 209 -40.48 19.67 8.30
CA LEU A 209 -39.98 18.35 7.91
C LEU A 209 -38.44 18.32 7.96
N TYR A 210 -37.78 19.43 7.64
CA TYR A 210 -36.33 19.55 7.75
C TYR A 210 -35.87 19.38 9.19
N ASP A 211 -36.50 20.08 10.15
CA ASP A 211 -36.16 19.97 11.57
C ASP A 211 -36.39 18.57 12.13
N GLN A 212 -37.48 17.93 11.72
CA GLN A 212 -37.79 16.56 12.13
C GLN A 212 -36.77 15.55 11.57
N ALA A 213 -36.37 15.69 10.31
CA ALA A 213 -35.31 14.88 9.72
C ALA A 213 -33.95 15.13 10.39
N LYS A 214 -33.59 16.41 10.61
CA LYS A 214 -32.34 16.83 11.25
C LYS A 214 -32.24 16.27 12.66
N THR A 215 -33.32 16.33 13.43
CA THR A 215 -33.40 15.77 14.78
C THR A 215 -33.17 14.26 14.79
N LYS A 216 -33.85 13.51 13.90
CA LYS A 216 -33.67 12.05 13.79
C LYS A 216 -32.25 11.66 13.37
N LEU A 217 -31.69 12.37 12.37
CA LEU A 217 -30.33 12.14 11.90
C LEU A 217 -29.28 12.54 12.95
N GLY A 218 -29.51 13.63 13.70
CA GLY A 218 -28.69 14.05 14.82
C GLY A 218 -28.69 13.03 15.95
N GLN A 219 -29.85 12.44 16.27
CA GLN A 219 -29.95 11.31 17.20
C GLN A 219 -29.18 10.09 16.70
N ALA A 220 -29.26 9.76 15.40
CA ALA A 220 -28.47 8.68 14.82
C ALA A 220 -26.95 8.93 14.95
N ALA A 221 -26.53 10.19 14.81
CA ALA A 221 -25.14 10.58 14.98
C ALA A 221 -24.69 10.51 16.45
N SER A 222 -25.51 10.96 17.40
CA SER A 222 -25.18 10.90 18.84
C SER A 222 -25.12 9.47 19.37
N LEU A 223 -25.92 8.56 18.81
CA LEU A 223 -25.86 7.12 19.10
C LEU A 223 -24.67 6.41 18.42
N GLY A 224 -23.86 7.11 17.62
CA GLY A 224 -22.72 6.52 16.92
C GLY A 224 -23.10 5.52 15.81
N ILE A 225 -24.34 5.55 15.31
CA ILE A 225 -24.79 4.68 14.20
C ILE A 225 -24.66 5.37 12.83
N LEU A 226 -24.55 6.70 12.84
CA LEU A 226 -24.27 7.55 11.68
C LEU A 226 -23.05 8.43 11.97
N SER A 227 -22.23 8.74 10.98
CA SER A 227 -21.19 9.76 11.15
C SER A 227 -21.84 11.12 11.32
N SER A 228 -21.38 11.91 12.30
CA SER A 228 -21.84 13.30 12.48
C SER A 228 -21.61 14.16 11.24
N THR A 229 -20.64 13.81 10.39
CA THR A 229 -20.33 14.51 9.13
C THR A 229 -21.18 14.07 7.93
N LYS A 230 -22.20 13.24 8.16
CA LYS A 230 -23.14 12.76 7.14
C LYS A 230 -24.57 13.24 7.34
N VAL A 231 -24.85 13.99 8.41
CA VAL A 231 -26.20 14.47 8.71
C VAL A 231 -26.67 15.41 7.59
N GLY A 232 -25.87 16.40 7.24
CA GLY A 232 -26.13 17.33 6.15
C GLY A 232 -26.23 16.66 4.79
N GLN A 233 -25.41 15.64 4.52
CA GLN A 233 -25.48 14.89 3.26
C GLN A 233 -26.81 14.14 3.11
N TRP A 234 -27.34 13.58 4.21
CA TRP A 234 -28.67 12.96 4.21
C TRP A 234 -29.78 14.00 4.05
N LEU A 235 -29.69 15.15 4.75
CA LEU A 235 -30.64 16.24 4.59
C LEU A 235 -30.67 16.75 3.14
N GLU A 236 -29.50 16.98 2.55
CA GLU A 236 -29.34 17.38 1.15
C GLU A 236 -30.02 16.35 0.23
N HIS A 237 -29.80 15.06 0.43
CA HIS A 237 -30.42 14.01 -0.37
C HIS A 237 -31.96 14.00 -0.25
N ILE A 238 -32.49 14.14 0.98
CA ILE A 238 -33.93 14.14 1.24
C ILE A 238 -34.60 15.32 0.52
N PHE A 239 -34.06 16.54 0.68
CA PHE A 239 -34.72 17.77 0.20
C PHE A 239 -34.37 18.17 -1.23
N LYS A 240 -33.25 17.69 -1.79
CA LYS A 240 -32.98 17.77 -3.24
C LYS A 240 -33.84 16.85 -4.07
N SER A 241 -34.46 15.83 -3.45
CA SER A 241 -35.39 14.97 -4.16
C SER A 241 -36.54 15.79 -4.77
N LYS A 242 -37.02 15.36 -5.94
CA LYS A 242 -38.23 15.91 -6.58
C LYS A 242 -39.51 15.35 -5.95
N ALA A 243 -39.41 14.67 -4.81
CA ALA A 243 -40.56 14.06 -4.15
C ALA A 243 -41.46 15.13 -3.54
N GLU A 244 -42.77 14.88 -3.58
CA GLU A 244 -43.77 15.72 -2.94
C GLU A 244 -43.65 15.69 -1.41
N ALA A 245 -44.13 16.74 -0.74
CA ALA A 245 -44.11 16.88 0.72
C ALA A 245 -44.63 15.64 1.45
N LYS A 246 -45.72 15.04 0.95
CA LYS A 246 -46.32 13.84 1.52
C LYS A 246 -45.39 12.62 1.47
N LYS A 247 -44.62 12.47 0.39
CA LYS A 247 -43.63 11.39 0.25
C LYS A 247 -42.41 11.63 1.14
N VAL A 248 -41.96 12.87 1.26
CA VAL A 248 -40.89 13.26 2.19
C VAL A 248 -41.32 12.99 3.64
N SER A 249 -42.53 13.39 4.03
CA SER A 249 -43.10 13.10 5.35
C SER A 249 -43.22 11.59 5.59
N ALA A 250 -43.74 10.82 4.62
CA ALA A 250 -43.83 9.37 4.72
C ALA A 250 -42.44 8.71 4.84
N PHE A 251 -41.41 9.26 4.21
CA PHE A 251 -40.04 8.79 4.40
C PHE A 251 -39.53 9.07 5.83
N ILE A 252 -39.77 10.26 6.38
CA ILE A 252 -39.27 10.67 7.70
C ILE A 252 -40.02 9.96 8.84
N HIS A 253 -41.35 9.81 8.72
CA HIS A 253 -42.24 9.33 9.79
C HIS A 253 -42.80 7.93 9.56
N GLY A 254 -42.77 7.43 8.33
CA GLY A 254 -43.36 6.14 8.00
C GLY A 254 -42.62 4.97 8.63
N THR A 255 -43.22 3.79 8.46
CA THR A 255 -42.70 2.51 8.96
C THR A 255 -42.25 1.58 7.82
N ALA A 256 -42.35 2.04 6.57
CA ALA A 256 -41.90 1.30 5.40
C ALA A 256 -40.42 0.92 5.53
N SER A 257 -40.00 -0.14 4.84
CA SER A 257 -38.61 -0.65 4.89
C SER A 257 -37.57 0.40 4.46
N ASN A 258 -37.97 1.36 3.63
CA ASN A 258 -37.16 2.47 3.15
C ASN A 258 -37.37 3.78 3.93
N SER A 259 -38.16 3.80 5.00
CA SER A 259 -38.29 4.98 5.86
C SER A 259 -36.99 5.27 6.62
N LEU A 260 -36.79 6.52 7.02
CA LEU A 260 -35.63 6.93 7.81
C LEU A 260 -35.50 6.13 9.11
N GLY A 261 -36.62 5.83 9.79
CA GLY A 261 -36.63 5.00 10.99
C GLY A 261 -36.14 3.56 10.73
N SER A 262 -36.59 2.93 9.64
CA SER A 262 -36.12 1.59 9.24
C SER A 262 -34.65 1.59 8.83
N LEU A 263 -34.19 2.65 8.13
CA LEU A 263 -32.77 2.82 7.79
C LEU A 263 -31.90 2.96 9.02
N MET A 264 -32.31 3.76 10.01
CA MET A 264 -31.60 3.91 11.28
C MET A 264 -31.46 2.58 12.02
N LYS A 265 -32.53 1.77 12.10
CA LYS A 265 -32.47 0.41 12.67
C LYS A 265 -31.47 -0.49 11.94
N ASN A 266 -31.43 -0.40 10.60
CA ASN A 266 -30.46 -1.15 9.81
C ASN A 266 -29.02 -0.69 10.08
N TRP A 267 -28.78 0.61 10.21
CA TRP A 267 -27.47 1.16 10.56
C TRP A 267 -27.03 0.72 11.95
N GLU A 268 -27.94 0.75 12.91
CA GLU A 268 -27.70 0.28 14.28
C GLU A 268 -27.36 -1.22 14.30
N ASN A 269 -28.11 -2.06 13.60
CA ASN A 269 -27.83 -3.49 13.52
C ASN A 269 -26.43 -3.78 12.95
N VAL A 270 -26.05 -3.07 11.88
CA VAL A 270 -24.71 -3.21 11.28
C VAL A 270 -23.62 -2.67 12.21
N LYS A 271 -23.88 -1.58 12.96
CA LYS A 271 -22.95 -1.06 13.97
C LYS A 271 -22.73 -2.03 15.12
N ARG A 272 -23.80 -2.63 15.68
CA ARG A 272 -23.68 -3.65 16.74
C ARG A 272 -22.84 -4.85 16.28
N ARG A 273 -23.00 -5.27 15.03
CA ARG A 273 -22.18 -6.33 14.43
C ARG A 273 -20.70 -5.92 14.31
N TYR A 274 -20.42 -4.69 13.88
CA TYR A 274 -19.06 -4.13 13.90
C TYR A 274 -18.48 -4.11 15.32
N ASP A 275 -19.23 -3.69 16.32
CA ASP A 275 -18.76 -3.65 17.72
C ASP A 275 -18.44 -5.05 18.25
N SER A 276 -19.25 -6.05 17.86
CA SER A 276 -18.97 -7.46 18.14
C SER A 276 -17.68 -7.94 17.47
N VAL A 277 -17.45 -7.57 16.20
CA VAL A 277 -16.20 -7.84 15.46
C VAL A 277 -15.02 -7.17 16.16
N ALA A 278 -15.11 -5.88 16.49
CA ALA A 278 -14.05 -5.12 17.14
C ALA A 278 -13.70 -5.69 18.52
N LYS A 279 -14.71 -6.07 19.31
CA LYS A 279 -14.52 -6.73 20.61
C LYS A 279 -13.80 -8.07 20.43
N LYS A 280 -14.22 -8.90 19.46
CA LYS A 280 -13.56 -10.18 19.16
C LYS A 280 -12.11 -9.95 18.73
N PHE A 281 -11.88 -9.03 17.80
CA PHE A 281 -10.57 -8.67 17.27
C PHE A 281 -9.61 -8.26 18.40
N HIS A 282 -10.04 -7.39 19.32
CA HIS A 282 -9.20 -6.96 20.46
C HIS A 282 -9.06 -8.01 21.57
N SER A 283 -10.04 -8.92 21.71
CA SER A 283 -9.98 -10.00 22.71
C SER A 283 -9.12 -11.19 22.30
N GLN A 284 -8.92 -11.37 20.99
CA GLN A 284 -8.04 -12.41 20.46
C GLN A 284 -6.60 -11.92 20.55
N GLY A 285 -5.70 -12.77 21.07
CA GLY A 285 -4.27 -12.52 20.96
C GLY A 285 -3.89 -12.38 19.48
N SER A 286 -2.88 -11.57 19.18
CA SER A 286 -2.46 -11.32 17.80
C SER A 286 -2.26 -12.64 17.03
N GLU A 287 -1.71 -13.67 17.69
CA GLU A 287 -1.43 -15.00 17.13
C GLU A 287 -2.67 -15.76 16.63
N GLN A 288 -3.86 -15.39 17.11
CA GLN A 288 -5.14 -16.01 16.74
C GLN A 288 -5.86 -15.24 15.62
N LEU A 289 -5.40 -14.02 15.30
CA LEU A 289 -5.96 -13.22 14.23
C LEU A 289 -5.48 -13.75 12.87
N PRO A 290 -6.38 -13.94 11.89
CA PRO A 290 -5.98 -14.26 10.53
C PRO A 290 -4.99 -13.24 9.99
N ARG A 291 -3.88 -13.64 9.36
CA ARG A 291 -2.95 -12.69 8.72
C ARG A 291 -3.67 -11.79 7.72
N GLY A 292 -3.21 -10.54 7.62
CA GLY A 292 -3.77 -9.50 6.76
C GLY A 292 -5.09 -8.89 7.24
N ILE A 293 -5.68 -9.37 8.34
CA ILE A 293 -6.90 -8.78 8.88
C ILE A 293 -6.62 -7.43 9.52
N HIS A 294 -7.31 -6.38 9.06
CA HIS A 294 -7.20 -5.04 9.60
C HIS A 294 -8.57 -4.52 10.04
N LEU A 295 -8.66 -4.14 11.31
CA LEU A 295 -9.84 -3.47 11.85
C LEU A 295 -9.80 -1.99 11.47
N VAL A 296 -10.72 -1.53 10.63
CA VAL A 296 -10.88 -0.09 10.38
C VAL A 296 -11.39 0.58 11.65
N SER A 297 -10.93 1.80 11.92
CA SER A 297 -11.43 2.56 13.08
C SER A 297 -12.93 2.84 12.95
N GLU A 298 -13.59 3.06 14.09
CA GLU A 298 -15.03 3.31 14.13
C GLU A 298 -15.42 4.54 13.29
N SER A 299 -14.62 5.61 13.33
CA SER A 299 -14.87 6.81 12.54
C SER A 299 -14.80 6.52 11.03
N GLN A 300 -13.81 5.74 10.58
CA GLN A 300 -13.69 5.30 9.19
C GLN A 300 -14.87 4.40 8.79
N PHE A 301 -15.26 3.46 9.66
CA PHE A 301 -16.41 2.59 9.44
C PHE A 301 -17.70 3.40 9.26
N LEU A 302 -17.97 4.37 10.14
CA LEU A 302 -19.12 5.26 10.04
C LEU A 302 -19.01 6.21 8.84
N ALA A 303 -17.82 6.51 8.34
CA ALA A 303 -17.64 7.27 7.11
C ALA A 303 -17.95 6.46 5.85
N MET A 304 -18.02 5.13 5.90
CA MET A 304 -18.38 4.30 4.74
C MET A 304 -19.87 4.41 4.35
N HIS A 305 -20.19 4.12 3.09
CA HIS A 305 -21.57 3.93 2.65
C HIS A 305 -22.19 2.69 3.31
N TYR A 306 -23.52 2.65 3.45
CA TYR A 306 -24.18 1.55 4.18
C TYR A 306 -23.87 0.15 3.62
N SER A 307 -23.93 -0.01 2.30
CA SER A 307 -23.57 -1.28 1.64
C SER A 307 -22.13 -1.68 1.96
N SER A 308 -21.22 -0.71 2.07
CA SER A 308 -19.82 -0.96 2.43
C SER A 308 -19.65 -1.38 3.87
N ARG A 309 -20.36 -0.74 4.79
CA ARG A 309 -20.37 -1.17 6.19
C ARG A 309 -20.86 -2.60 6.34
N LEU A 310 -21.95 -2.94 5.65
CA LEU A 310 -22.53 -4.28 5.69
C LEU A 310 -21.52 -5.34 5.18
N HIS A 311 -20.94 -5.14 3.99
CA HIS A 311 -20.01 -6.12 3.42
C HIS A 311 -18.69 -6.21 4.16
N TYR A 312 -18.18 -5.08 4.68
CA TYR A 312 -17.02 -5.07 5.56
C TYR A 312 -17.24 -5.95 6.78
N VAL A 313 -18.36 -5.75 7.49
CA VAL A 313 -18.66 -6.51 8.71
C VAL A 313 -18.92 -7.99 8.41
N GLU A 314 -19.65 -8.31 7.33
CA GLU A 314 -19.86 -9.70 6.89
C GLU A 314 -18.55 -10.43 6.60
N GLU A 315 -17.60 -9.76 5.95
CA GLU A 315 -16.28 -10.35 5.68
C GLU A 315 -15.47 -10.50 6.96
N MET A 316 -15.45 -9.50 7.83
CA MET A 316 -14.73 -9.56 9.10
C MET A 316 -15.26 -10.67 10.02
N GLU A 317 -16.59 -10.83 10.13
CA GLU A 317 -17.21 -11.92 10.88
C GLU A 317 -16.79 -13.28 10.33
N LYS A 318 -16.78 -13.45 9.01
CA LYS A 318 -16.35 -14.70 8.36
C LYS A 318 -14.87 -14.97 8.56
N ARG A 319 -14.01 -13.96 8.49
CA ARG A 319 -12.57 -14.09 8.74
C ARG A 319 -12.29 -14.45 10.19
N LEU A 320 -12.95 -13.81 11.15
CA LEU A 320 -12.76 -14.12 12.58
C LEU A 320 -13.33 -15.50 12.97
N LEU A 321 -14.37 -15.99 12.27
CA LEU A 321 -14.97 -17.30 12.55
C LEU A 321 -14.21 -18.47 11.90
N HIS A 322 -13.69 -18.30 10.68
CA HIS A 322 -13.13 -19.38 9.87
C HIS A 322 -11.65 -19.19 9.51
N GLY A 323 -11.12 -17.98 9.59
CA GLY A 323 -9.75 -17.67 9.18
C GLY A 323 -8.68 -18.06 10.20
N SER A 324 -9.05 -18.50 11.40
CA SER A 324 -8.10 -19.01 12.39
C SER A 324 -7.64 -20.44 12.08
N ASP A 325 -8.41 -21.20 11.29
CA ASP A 325 -8.06 -22.55 10.86
C ASP A 325 -7.93 -22.63 9.33
N LEU A 326 -6.79 -22.11 8.84
CA LEU A 326 -6.44 -22.11 7.41
C LEU A 326 -6.32 -23.51 6.80
N SER A 327 -6.19 -24.55 7.63
CA SER A 327 -6.19 -25.93 7.14
C SER A 327 -7.52 -26.29 6.47
N LYS A 328 -8.63 -25.73 6.96
CA LYS A 328 -9.99 -25.94 6.44
C LYS A 328 -10.37 -24.97 5.34
N GLU A 329 -9.52 -24.00 5.03
CA GLU A 329 -9.84 -23.00 4.03
C GLU A 329 -9.50 -23.49 2.60
N PRO A 330 -10.42 -23.31 1.62
CA PRO A 330 -10.11 -23.61 0.23
C PRO A 330 -8.94 -22.76 -0.29
N ALA A 331 -8.06 -23.37 -1.08
CA ALA A 331 -6.88 -22.70 -1.64
C ALA A 331 -7.25 -21.46 -2.47
N SER A 332 -8.37 -21.50 -3.20
CA SER A 332 -8.90 -20.36 -3.95
C SER A 332 -9.24 -19.16 -3.06
N PHE A 333 -9.79 -19.39 -1.88
CA PHE A 333 -10.16 -18.34 -0.92
C PHE A 333 -8.93 -17.65 -0.32
N ILE A 334 -7.88 -18.42 -0.07
CA ILE A 334 -6.59 -17.89 0.39
C ILE A 334 -5.97 -16.97 -0.67
N LYS A 335 -6.00 -17.37 -1.95
CA LYS A 335 -5.55 -16.53 -3.07
C LYS A 335 -6.35 -15.22 -3.14
N ILE A 336 -7.69 -15.29 -3.03
CA ILE A 336 -8.57 -14.11 -3.06
C ILE A 336 -8.27 -13.17 -1.87
N ARG A 337 -8.16 -13.72 -0.65
CA ARG A 337 -7.85 -12.92 0.55
C ARG A 337 -6.50 -12.24 0.47
N HIS A 338 -5.48 -12.93 -0.01
CA HIS A 338 -4.17 -12.31 -0.19
C HIS A 338 -4.23 -11.15 -1.20
N ALA A 339 -4.98 -11.31 -2.30
CA ALA A 339 -5.20 -10.22 -3.24
C ALA A 339 -5.91 -9.02 -2.58
N ILE A 340 -6.91 -9.28 -1.71
CA ILE A 340 -7.59 -8.25 -0.92
C ILE A 340 -6.63 -7.56 0.07
N ASP A 341 -5.84 -8.33 0.83
CA ASP A 341 -4.95 -7.85 1.89
C ASP A 341 -3.81 -6.99 1.30
N THR A 342 -3.36 -7.35 0.10
CA THR A 342 -2.39 -6.57 -0.68
C THR A 342 -3.03 -5.47 -1.55
N LYS A 343 -4.35 -5.26 -1.43
CA LYS A 343 -5.14 -4.24 -2.17
C LYS A 343 -5.08 -4.39 -3.70
N ASP A 344 -4.82 -5.58 -4.22
CA ASP A 344 -4.90 -5.89 -5.65
C ASP A 344 -6.34 -6.27 -6.04
N TRP A 345 -7.18 -5.24 -6.16
CA TRP A 345 -8.61 -5.40 -6.41
C TRP A 345 -8.93 -6.05 -7.76
N VAL A 346 -8.06 -5.86 -8.76
CA VAL A 346 -8.21 -6.46 -10.10
C VAL A 346 -8.01 -7.97 -10.01
N GLU A 347 -6.94 -8.40 -9.35
CA GLU A 347 -6.67 -9.82 -9.15
C GLU A 347 -7.76 -10.48 -8.30
N ALA A 348 -8.16 -9.84 -7.21
CA ALA A 348 -9.21 -10.38 -6.35
C ALA A 348 -10.50 -10.63 -7.15
N ALA A 349 -10.89 -9.69 -8.03
CA ALA A 349 -12.04 -9.85 -8.90
C ALA A 349 -11.87 -11.00 -9.90
N MET A 350 -10.71 -11.12 -10.55
CA MET A 350 -10.42 -12.24 -11.47
C MET A 350 -10.47 -13.60 -10.79
N LEU A 351 -9.85 -13.72 -9.61
CA LEU A 351 -9.85 -14.95 -8.83
C LEU A 351 -11.26 -15.32 -8.38
N ILE A 352 -12.08 -14.35 -7.97
CA ILE A 352 -13.49 -14.57 -7.65
C ILE A 352 -14.24 -15.16 -8.86
N GLU A 353 -14.08 -14.59 -10.06
CA GLU A 353 -14.75 -15.12 -11.26
C GLU A 353 -14.26 -16.52 -11.64
N LYS A 354 -12.97 -16.82 -11.43
CA LYS A 354 -12.43 -18.17 -11.60
C LYS A 354 -13.06 -19.14 -10.60
N THR A 355 -13.14 -18.75 -9.33
CA THR A 355 -13.65 -19.58 -8.23
C THR A 355 -15.16 -19.79 -8.28
N LYS A 356 -15.92 -18.88 -8.89
CA LYS A 356 -17.35 -19.11 -9.19
C LYS A 356 -17.60 -20.32 -10.10
N LYS A 357 -16.61 -20.71 -10.90
CA LYS A 357 -16.70 -21.89 -11.78
C LYS A 357 -16.39 -23.21 -11.06
N GLU A 358 -15.91 -23.15 -9.82
CA GLU A 358 -15.61 -24.31 -9.00
C GLU A 358 -16.91 -24.90 -8.39
N SER A 359 -16.93 -26.20 -8.14
CA SER A 359 -18.05 -26.86 -7.46
C SER A 359 -17.96 -26.61 -5.94
N LEU A 360 -18.53 -25.50 -5.48
CA LEU A 360 -18.51 -25.09 -4.07
C LEU A 360 -19.76 -25.52 -3.30
N GLN A 361 -19.59 -25.87 -2.02
CA GLN A 361 -20.69 -26.04 -1.07
C GLN A 361 -21.43 -24.71 -0.84
N GLN A 362 -22.69 -24.80 -0.40
CA GLN A 362 -23.54 -23.61 -0.20
C GLN A 362 -22.94 -22.60 0.78
N SER A 363 -22.31 -23.07 1.87
CA SER A 363 -21.61 -22.24 2.84
C SER A 363 -20.45 -21.45 2.20
N ASP A 364 -19.65 -22.10 1.34
CA ASP A 364 -18.55 -21.46 0.63
C ASP A 364 -19.03 -20.52 -0.47
N ARG A 365 -20.13 -20.84 -1.17
CA ARG A 365 -20.76 -19.90 -2.11
C ARG A 365 -21.14 -18.58 -1.43
N LEU A 366 -21.78 -18.66 -0.26
CA LEU A 366 -22.13 -17.48 0.53
C LEU A 366 -20.90 -16.70 1.02
N ARG A 367 -19.78 -17.38 1.29
CA ARG A 367 -18.50 -16.72 1.64
C ARG A 367 -17.88 -16.04 0.42
N LEU A 368 -17.86 -16.70 -0.74
CA LEU A 368 -17.37 -16.12 -1.99
C LEU A 368 -18.16 -14.88 -2.40
N ASP A 369 -19.49 -14.92 -2.25
CA ASP A 369 -20.36 -13.77 -2.50
C ASP A 369 -20.05 -12.58 -1.58
N SER A 370 -19.67 -12.85 -0.33
CA SER A 370 -19.15 -11.83 0.60
C SER A 370 -17.93 -11.12 0.05
N MET A 371 -16.92 -11.91 -0.35
CA MET A 371 -15.67 -11.40 -0.90
C MET A 371 -15.92 -10.62 -2.19
N HIS A 372 -16.79 -11.13 -3.06
CA HIS A 372 -17.19 -10.48 -4.30
C HIS A 372 -17.83 -9.11 -4.05
N ARG A 373 -18.78 -9.04 -3.11
CA ARG A 373 -19.44 -7.79 -2.75
C ARG A 373 -18.47 -6.80 -2.11
N TYR A 374 -17.51 -7.27 -1.31
CA TYR A 374 -16.45 -6.46 -0.74
C TYR A 374 -15.55 -5.88 -1.84
N VAL A 375 -14.95 -6.73 -2.69
CA VAL A 375 -14.04 -6.33 -3.77
C VAL A 375 -14.68 -5.33 -4.72
N LYS A 376 -15.94 -5.57 -5.14
CA LYS A 376 -16.68 -4.70 -6.06
C LYS A 376 -16.77 -3.24 -5.61
N GLN A 377 -16.68 -2.96 -4.31
CA GLN A 377 -16.74 -1.59 -3.80
C GLN A 377 -15.39 -0.85 -3.88
N PHE A 378 -14.29 -1.58 -3.89
CA PHE A 378 -12.94 -1.03 -3.93
C PHE A 378 -12.36 -1.06 -5.34
N THR A 379 -12.87 -1.91 -6.23
CA THR A 379 -12.55 -1.87 -7.65
C THR A 379 -13.18 -0.64 -8.30
N LYS A 380 -12.41 0.43 -8.48
CA LYS A 380 -12.77 1.47 -9.46
C LYS A 380 -12.61 0.86 -10.85
N ARG A 381 -13.67 0.91 -11.68
CA ARG A 381 -13.55 0.58 -13.11
C ARG A 381 -12.63 1.63 -13.74
N SER A 382 -11.38 1.27 -14.01
CA SER A 382 -10.58 2.01 -14.98
C SER A 382 -11.05 1.57 -16.36
N GLU A 383 -11.71 2.45 -17.08
CA GLU A 383 -11.91 2.31 -18.51
C GLU A 383 -10.63 2.79 -19.18
N GLU A 384 -9.83 1.87 -19.75
CA GLU A 384 -8.84 2.24 -20.74
C GLU A 384 -8.91 1.27 -21.92
N SER A 385 -9.48 1.81 -23.00
CA SER A 385 -9.46 1.31 -24.35
C SER A 385 -8.14 1.72 -25.02
N SER A 386 -7.10 0.92 -24.86
CA SER A 386 -5.97 0.91 -25.79
C SER A 386 -5.76 -0.53 -26.30
N SER A 387 -5.14 -0.66 -27.46
CA SER A 387 -4.92 -1.98 -28.08
C SER A 387 -4.00 -2.84 -27.20
N GLY A 388 -4.29 -4.14 -27.07
CA GLY A 388 -3.59 -5.03 -26.13
C GLY A 388 -2.07 -5.14 -26.35
N LEU A 389 -1.59 -4.90 -27.58
CA LEU A 389 -0.16 -4.93 -27.90
C LEU A 389 0.57 -3.68 -27.40
N GLU A 390 -0.04 -2.50 -27.54
CA GLU A 390 0.54 -1.24 -27.08
C GLU A 390 0.69 -1.21 -25.55
N GLN A 391 -0.33 -1.72 -24.83
CA GLN A 391 -0.26 -1.89 -23.39
C GLN A 391 0.84 -2.88 -22.97
N ALA A 392 1.07 -3.95 -23.74
CA ALA A 392 2.13 -4.91 -23.46
C ALA A 392 3.53 -4.31 -23.65
N VAL A 393 3.75 -3.50 -24.69
CA VAL A 393 5.02 -2.79 -24.91
C VAL A 393 5.29 -1.78 -23.79
N GLN A 394 4.27 -1.00 -23.39
CA GLN A 394 4.40 -0.09 -22.25
C GLN A 394 4.70 -0.85 -20.95
N ALA A 395 4.06 -2.00 -20.74
CA ALA A 395 4.33 -2.86 -19.59
C ALA A 395 5.75 -3.44 -19.61
N LYS A 396 6.31 -3.81 -20.78
CA LYS A 396 7.71 -4.23 -20.90
C LYS A 396 8.65 -3.10 -20.47
N ASN A 397 8.50 -1.90 -21.05
CA ASN A 397 9.35 -0.76 -20.72
C ASN A 397 9.29 -0.44 -19.23
N LYS A 398 8.10 -0.56 -18.63
CA LYS A 398 7.93 -0.42 -17.19
C LYS A 398 8.69 -1.48 -16.38
N ILE A 399 8.71 -2.75 -16.81
CA ILE A 399 9.55 -3.79 -16.17
C ILE A 399 11.03 -3.44 -16.25
N ASP A 400 11.48 -2.94 -17.41
CA ASP A 400 12.88 -2.56 -17.62
C ASP A 400 13.29 -1.37 -16.74
N GLU A 401 12.40 -0.41 -16.51
CA GLU A 401 12.63 0.66 -15.54
C GLU A 401 12.62 0.16 -14.08
N LEU A 402 11.76 -0.82 -13.78
CA LEU A 402 11.59 -1.36 -12.44
C LEU A 402 12.75 -2.27 -12.01
N ILE A 403 13.44 -2.94 -12.95
CA ILE A 403 14.52 -3.86 -12.58
C ILE A 403 15.68 -3.14 -11.88
N HIS A 404 15.95 -1.90 -12.28
CA HIS A 404 16.97 -1.05 -11.66
C HIS A 404 16.57 -0.59 -10.25
N GLN A 405 15.29 -0.70 -9.88
CA GLN A 405 14.79 -0.38 -8.54
C GLN A 405 14.77 -1.61 -7.61
N VAL A 406 14.97 -2.81 -8.16
CA VAL A 406 15.14 -4.02 -7.33
C VAL A 406 16.53 -3.96 -6.67
N PRO A 407 16.66 -4.26 -5.36
CA PRO A 407 17.96 -4.40 -4.73
C PRO A 407 18.89 -5.31 -5.52
N SER A 408 20.14 -4.89 -5.74
CA SER A 408 21.08 -5.59 -6.63
C SER A 408 21.27 -7.07 -6.26
N SER A 409 21.20 -7.39 -4.97
CA SER A 409 21.29 -8.76 -4.45
C SER A 409 20.09 -9.66 -4.79
N MET A 410 18.95 -9.09 -5.20
CA MET A 410 17.74 -9.82 -5.62
C MET A 410 17.44 -9.69 -7.11
N GLN A 411 18.11 -8.81 -7.85
CA GLN A 411 17.96 -8.68 -9.30
C GLN A 411 18.14 -10.03 -10.03
N PRO A 412 19.13 -10.89 -9.70
CA PRO A 412 19.27 -12.19 -10.36
C PRO A 412 18.04 -13.09 -10.19
N VAL A 413 17.45 -13.09 -8.99
CA VAL A 413 16.22 -13.84 -8.70
C VAL A 413 15.07 -13.28 -9.53
N VAL A 414 14.85 -11.96 -9.49
CA VAL A 414 13.75 -11.32 -10.22
C VAL A 414 13.85 -11.55 -11.73
N LEU A 415 15.03 -11.33 -12.33
CA LEU A 415 15.26 -11.56 -13.76
C LEU A 415 14.96 -13.02 -14.15
N ARG A 416 15.38 -13.97 -13.32
CA ARG A 416 15.09 -15.39 -13.53
C ARG A 416 13.58 -15.65 -13.51
N LEU A 417 12.86 -15.13 -12.52
CA LEU A 417 11.42 -15.31 -12.44
C LEU A 417 10.68 -14.65 -13.60
N LEU A 418 11.09 -13.45 -14.03
CA LEU A 418 10.51 -12.76 -15.18
C LEU A 418 10.65 -13.54 -16.49
N LYS A 419 11.80 -14.22 -16.67
CA LYS A 419 12.12 -15.07 -17.84
C LYS A 419 11.40 -16.42 -17.84
N SER A 420 10.77 -16.81 -16.73
CA SER A 420 10.05 -18.08 -16.61
C SER A 420 8.79 -18.06 -17.49
N PRO A 421 8.39 -19.20 -18.08
CA PRO A 421 7.09 -19.34 -18.76
C PRO A 421 5.89 -18.97 -17.88
N ASN A 422 6.07 -18.98 -16.56
CA ASN A 422 5.06 -18.60 -15.59
C ASN A 422 5.42 -17.31 -14.84
N GLY A 423 6.09 -16.36 -15.50
CA GLY A 423 6.68 -15.19 -14.85
C GLY A 423 5.73 -14.39 -13.97
N ASN A 424 4.46 -14.20 -14.39
CA ASN A 424 3.47 -13.54 -13.54
C ASN A 424 3.17 -14.31 -12.24
N ARG A 425 3.00 -15.64 -12.32
CA ARG A 425 2.81 -16.50 -11.15
C ARG A 425 4.03 -16.41 -10.24
N SER A 426 5.22 -16.63 -10.80
CA SER A 426 6.48 -16.66 -10.06
C SER A 426 6.76 -15.35 -9.32
N ILE A 427 6.57 -14.21 -10.00
CA ILE A 427 6.68 -12.87 -9.37
C ILE A 427 5.62 -12.68 -8.29
N ASN A 428 4.37 -13.14 -8.51
CA ASN A 428 3.33 -13.03 -7.50
C ASN A 428 3.61 -13.91 -6.26
N GLN A 429 4.18 -15.11 -6.42
CA GLN A 429 4.61 -15.94 -5.29
C GLN A 429 5.72 -15.26 -4.48
N PHE A 430 6.68 -14.64 -5.19
CA PHE A 430 7.74 -13.89 -4.54
C PHE A 430 7.20 -12.69 -3.76
N ARG A 431 6.33 -11.91 -4.40
CA ARG A 431 5.60 -10.81 -3.77
C ARG A 431 4.87 -11.24 -2.50
N TRP A 432 4.28 -12.43 -2.49
CA TRP A 432 3.53 -12.97 -1.35
C TRP A 432 4.42 -13.17 -0.11
N ILE A 433 5.55 -13.87 -0.27
CA ILE A 433 6.45 -14.16 0.87
C ILE A 433 7.19 -12.91 1.37
N VAL A 434 7.37 -11.90 0.51
CA VAL A 434 7.91 -10.59 0.90
C VAL A 434 6.84 -9.76 1.64
N TYR A 435 5.59 -9.76 1.18
CA TYR A 435 4.47 -9.13 1.90
C TYR A 435 4.31 -9.67 3.31
N ASN A 436 4.46 -10.98 3.48
CA ASN A 436 4.38 -11.62 4.80
C ASN A 436 5.46 -11.09 5.76
N ASN A 437 6.64 -10.67 5.27
CA ASN A 437 7.67 -10.04 6.11
C ASN A 437 7.19 -8.70 6.66
N LYS A 438 6.70 -7.83 5.77
CA LYS A 438 6.11 -6.54 6.14
C LYS A 438 5.02 -6.71 7.19
N TRP A 439 4.06 -7.60 6.92
CA TRP A 439 2.97 -7.87 7.86
C TRP A 439 3.49 -8.36 9.22
N CYS A 440 4.46 -9.28 9.24
CA CYS A 440 5.05 -9.78 10.48
C CYS A 440 5.74 -8.68 11.29
N ARG A 441 6.42 -7.73 10.63
CA ARG A 441 7.08 -6.60 11.30
C ARG A 441 6.08 -5.62 11.89
N GLU A 442 5.07 -5.21 11.11
CA GLU A 442 4.00 -4.30 11.53
C GLU A 442 3.23 -4.79 12.78
N HIS A 443 3.19 -6.10 13.00
CA HIS A 443 2.45 -6.72 14.11
C HIS A 443 3.35 -7.32 15.20
N GLY A 444 4.66 -7.05 15.16
CA GLY A 444 5.61 -7.43 16.22
C GLY A 444 6.04 -8.91 16.22
N TYR A 445 5.75 -9.67 15.16
CA TYR A 445 6.19 -11.07 15.03
C TYR A 445 7.62 -11.23 14.51
N LEU A 446 8.12 -10.20 13.83
CA LEU A 446 9.46 -10.17 13.29
C LEU A 446 10.07 -8.81 13.61
N ASN A 447 11.25 -8.83 14.20
CA ASN A 447 12.11 -7.67 14.33
C ASN A 447 13.55 -8.11 14.00
N ASP A 448 14.49 -7.17 13.95
CA ASP A 448 15.86 -7.48 13.54
C ASP A 448 16.56 -8.44 14.50
N GLU A 449 16.19 -8.44 15.78
CA GLU A 449 16.75 -9.39 16.74
C GLU A 449 16.23 -10.82 16.50
N VAL A 450 14.93 -10.98 16.24
CA VAL A 450 14.32 -12.27 15.88
C VAL A 450 14.88 -12.77 14.54
N ALA A 451 15.02 -11.88 13.56
CA ALA A 451 15.61 -12.21 12.26
C ALA A 451 17.08 -12.65 12.41
N ARG A 452 17.90 -11.89 13.16
CA ARG A 452 19.31 -12.21 13.40
C ARG A 452 19.49 -13.52 14.16
N ARG A 453 18.66 -13.78 15.17
CA ARG A 453 18.65 -15.08 15.87
C ARG A 453 18.24 -16.21 14.92
N GLY A 454 17.29 -15.96 14.03
CA GLY A 454 16.86 -16.92 13.02
C GLY A 454 17.97 -17.29 12.04
N ALA A 455 18.75 -16.30 11.58
CA ALA A 455 19.82 -16.46 10.60
C ALA A 455 21.18 -16.92 11.19
N ASN A 456 21.23 -17.36 12.46
CA ASN A 456 22.48 -17.72 13.10
C ASN A 456 23.01 -19.11 12.67
N LYS A 457 24.29 -19.36 12.93
CA LYS A 457 24.97 -20.63 12.58
C LYS A 457 24.32 -21.86 13.21
N ASN A 458 23.83 -21.76 14.44
CA ASN A 458 23.17 -22.89 15.11
C ASN A 458 21.89 -23.31 14.37
N ASN A 459 21.12 -22.36 13.86
CA ASN A 459 19.94 -22.66 13.04
C ASN A 459 20.35 -23.19 11.65
N GLU A 460 21.43 -22.70 11.05
CA GLU A 460 21.97 -23.24 9.80
C GLU A 460 22.38 -24.72 9.93
N GLU A 461 23.13 -25.07 10.99
CA GLU A 461 23.49 -26.45 11.31
C GLU A 461 22.26 -27.31 11.60
N LEU A 462 21.26 -26.77 12.29
CA LEU A 462 20.01 -27.46 12.59
C LEU A 462 19.18 -27.70 11.32
N THR A 463 19.10 -26.74 10.41
CA THR A 463 18.47 -26.88 9.09
C THR A 463 19.15 -28.00 8.31
N LYS A 464 20.49 -28.00 8.24
CA LYS A 464 21.29 -29.06 7.58
C LYS A 464 21.01 -30.44 8.17
N TYR A 465 21.10 -30.57 9.49
CA TYR A 465 20.85 -31.83 10.20
C TYR A 465 19.43 -32.36 9.91
N ARG A 466 18.41 -31.51 10.02
CA ARG A 466 17.01 -31.89 9.78
C ARG A 466 16.80 -32.32 8.34
N ALA A 467 17.36 -31.58 7.39
CA ALA A 467 17.22 -31.90 5.97
C ALA A 467 17.87 -33.25 5.61
N GLU A 468 19.10 -33.50 6.09
CA GLU A 468 19.82 -34.76 5.88
C GLU A 468 19.10 -35.96 6.49
N LYS A 469 18.39 -35.77 7.61
CA LYS A 469 17.56 -36.79 8.26
C LYS A 469 16.14 -36.89 7.70
N GLY A 470 15.80 -36.08 6.70
CA GLY A 470 14.45 -36.02 6.14
C GLY A 470 13.39 -35.60 7.15
N MET A 471 13.75 -34.81 8.17
CA MET A 471 12.87 -34.28 9.20
C MET A 471 12.27 -32.93 8.79
N ASP A 472 11.22 -32.50 9.49
CA ASP A 472 10.68 -31.14 9.39
C ASP A 472 11.76 -30.11 9.75
N LEU A 473 12.05 -29.18 8.83
CA LEU A 473 13.05 -28.11 9.02
C LEU A 473 12.65 -27.15 10.15
N GLY A 474 11.37 -27.12 10.51
CA GLY A 474 10.84 -26.29 11.60
C GLY A 474 10.58 -24.84 11.17
N ARG A 475 10.47 -23.94 12.16
CA ARG A 475 10.04 -22.55 11.96
C ARG A 475 11.09 -21.66 11.29
N HIS A 476 12.38 -22.02 11.37
CA HIS A 476 13.49 -21.26 10.83
C HIS A 476 14.24 -22.13 9.81
N ASP A 477 14.17 -21.73 8.55
CA ASP A 477 14.86 -22.35 7.43
C ASP A 477 15.97 -21.41 6.98
N VAL A 478 17.24 -21.81 7.12
CA VAL A 478 18.39 -20.97 6.80
C VAL A 478 19.00 -21.40 5.48
N LEU A 479 18.85 -20.54 4.47
CA LEU A 479 19.51 -20.65 3.17
C LEU A 479 20.80 -19.82 3.20
N GLY A 480 21.89 -20.48 3.58
CA GLY A 480 23.26 -19.97 3.60
C GLY A 480 24.13 -20.63 2.52
N TYR A 481 25.45 -20.50 2.65
CA TYR A 481 26.40 -21.00 1.65
C TYR A 481 26.40 -22.54 1.56
N GLU A 482 26.18 -23.24 2.67
CA GLU A 482 26.24 -24.71 2.73
C GLU A 482 24.88 -25.41 2.57
N THR A 483 23.79 -24.65 2.58
CA THR A 483 22.41 -25.19 2.56
C THR A 483 21.67 -24.92 1.26
N ALA A 484 22.12 -23.94 0.48
CA ALA A 484 21.41 -23.48 -0.72
C ALA A 484 21.46 -24.46 -1.89
N ASP A 485 22.60 -25.07 -2.16
CA ASP A 485 22.83 -26.03 -3.25
C ASP A 485 22.05 -27.34 -3.06
N LYS A 486 21.62 -27.61 -1.83
CA LYS A 486 20.88 -28.83 -1.45
C LYS A 486 19.38 -28.62 -1.34
N GLN A 487 18.87 -27.44 -1.73
CA GLN A 487 17.45 -27.09 -1.72
C GLN A 487 16.74 -27.53 -0.43
N TYR A 488 17.32 -27.18 0.72
CA TYR A 488 16.71 -27.48 2.01
C TYR A 488 15.50 -26.58 2.23
N PHE A 489 14.44 -26.81 1.45
CA PHE A 489 13.11 -26.25 1.67
C PHE A 489 12.27 -27.29 2.39
N GLN A 490 11.39 -26.83 3.27
CA GLN A 490 10.46 -27.70 3.96
C GLN A 490 9.68 -28.55 2.94
N LYS A 491 9.77 -29.88 3.06
CA LYS A 491 9.01 -30.79 2.20
C LYS A 491 7.51 -30.57 2.41
N GLU A 492 6.74 -30.74 1.34
CA GLU A 492 5.29 -30.52 1.34
C GLU A 492 4.58 -31.32 2.46
N GLU A 493 5.02 -32.55 2.71
CA GLU A 493 4.55 -33.46 3.78
C GLU A 493 4.72 -32.89 5.21
N TYR A 494 5.67 -31.95 5.38
CA TYR A 494 5.96 -31.27 6.64
C TYR A 494 5.43 -29.84 6.71
N SER A 495 4.97 -29.28 5.57
CA SER A 495 4.35 -27.94 5.46
C SER A 495 2.94 -27.88 6.11
N LYS A 496 2.83 -28.35 7.35
CA LYS A 496 1.59 -28.48 8.11
C LYS A 496 1.12 -27.15 8.69
N HIS A 497 0.83 -26.19 7.83
CA HIS A 497 0.13 -24.94 8.19
C HIS A 497 0.79 -24.16 9.35
N LYS A 498 2.11 -24.18 9.45
CA LYS A 498 2.88 -23.45 10.47
C LYS A 498 3.70 -22.36 9.81
N ALA A 499 3.81 -21.21 10.50
CA ALA A 499 4.65 -20.12 10.05
C ALA A 499 6.11 -20.57 9.87
N THR A 500 6.68 -20.27 8.70
CA THR A 500 8.07 -20.61 8.36
C THR A 500 8.79 -19.33 7.94
N TYR A 501 9.95 -19.07 8.52
CA TYR A 501 10.84 -18.00 8.10
C TYR A 501 11.97 -18.58 7.25
N ILE A 502 12.08 -18.13 6.01
CA ILE A 502 13.22 -18.42 5.14
C ILE A 502 14.25 -17.31 5.35
N HIS A 503 15.34 -17.62 6.03
CA HIS A 503 16.48 -16.73 6.24
C HIS A 503 17.44 -16.90 5.06
N ALA A 504 17.40 -15.97 4.10
CA ALA A 504 18.16 -16.07 2.86
C ALA A 504 19.39 -15.16 2.90
N ASN A 505 20.60 -15.74 2.80
CA ASN A 505 21.83 -14.99 2.60
C ASN A 505 21.90 -14.49 1.15
N VAL A 506 21.53 -13.22 0.94
CA VAL A 506 21.40 -12.64 -0.41
C VAL A 506 22.75 -12.35 -1.09
N LYS A 507 23.88 -12.51 -0.38
CA LYS A 507 25.23 -12.51 -1.00
C LYS A 507 25.56 -13.80 -1.72
N SER A 508 24.90 -14.91 -1.41
CA SER A 508 25.21 -16.21 -2.00
C SER A 508 24.44 -16.41 -3.31
N GLY A 509 25.17 -16.56 -4.43
CA GLY A 509 24.57 -16.91 -5.72
C GLY A 509 23.82 -18.25 -5.68
N GLY A 510 24.30 -19.21 -4.88
CA GLY A 510 23.60 -20.47 -4.64
C GLY A 510 22.23 -20.27 -3.97
N VAL A 511 22.15 -19.37 -2.99
CA VAL A 511 20.87 -19.02 -2.32
C VAL A 511 19.90 -18.38 -3.29
N GLN A 512 20.38 -17.43 -4.10
CA GLN A 512 19.57 -16.78 -5.13
C GLN A 512 19.03 -17.81 -6.14
N GLN A 513 19.86 -18.76 -6.58
CA GLN A 513 19.46 -19.83 -7.49
C GLN A 513 18.40 -20.75 -6.85
N ALA A 514 18.61 -21.19 -5.62
CA ALA A 514 17.70 -22.09 -4.90
C ALA A 514 16.33 -21.44 -4.67
N LEU A 515 16.33 -20.18 -4.22
CA LEU A 515 15.12 -19.40 -4.03
C LEU A 515 14.38 -19.18 -5.36
N GLY A 516 15.10 -18.87 -6.43
CA GLY A 516 14.52 -18.74 -7.78
C GLY A 516 13.87 -20.03 -8.26
N GLN A 517 14.54 -21.17 -8.10
CA GLN A 517 14.02 -22.50 -8.45
C GLN A 517 12.76 -22.86 -7.66
N TRP A 518 12.73 -22.54 -6.36
CA TRP A 518 11.56 -22.77 -5.52
C TRP A 518 10.37 -21.90 -5.97
N LEU A 519 10.61 -20.63 -6.28
CA LEU A 519 9.59 -19.68 -6.74
C LEU A 519 9.09 -19.94 -8.16
N GLU A 520 9.86 -20.63 -9.01
CA GLU A 520 9.43 -21.05 -10.35
C GLU A 520 8.35 -22.14 -10.31
N ARG A 521 8.41 -23.02 -9.30
CA ARG A 521 7.41 -24.08 -9.07
C ARG A 521 6.13 -23.48 -8.50
N GLU A 522 4.97 -23.98 -8.93
CA GLU A 522 3.71 -23.56 -8.29
C GLU A 522 3.68 -24.08 -6.86
N GLN A 523 3.53 -23.16 -5.92
CA GLN A 523 3.45 -23.47 -4.50
C GLN A 523 2.00 -23.54 -4.05
N ASP A 524 1.70 -24.40 -3.08
CA ASP A 524 0.40 -24.40 -2.43
C ASP A 524 0.15 -23.04 -1.75
N PRO A 525 -1.04 -22.43 -1.91
CA PRO A 525 -1.35 -21.13 -1.29
C PRO A 525 -1.22 -21.10 0.23
N LYS A 526 -1.44 -22.22 0.92
CA LYS A 526 -1.24 -22.31 2.37
C LYS A 526 0.24 -22.25 2.70
N THR A 527 1.10 -22.90 1.92
CA THR A 527 2.55 -22.78 2.07
C THR A 527 3.00 -21.33 1.90
N LEU A 528 2.55 -20.65 0.84
CA LEU A 528 2.87 -19.23 0.61
C LEU A 528 2.34 -18.33 1.73
N TYR A 529 1.14 -18.59 2.23
CA TYR A 529 0.52 -17.82 3.31
C TYR A 529 1.35 -17.85 4.61
N TRP A 530 1.96 -19.00 4.92
CA TRP A 530 2.75 -19.19 6.13
C TRP A 530 4.23 -18.84 5.97
N THR A 531 4.73 -18.77 4.74
CA THR A 531 6.15 -18.55 4.45
C THR A 531 6.49 -17.06 4.46
N THR A 532 7.52 -16.69 5.21
CA THR A 532 8.01 -15.32 5.33
C THR A 532 9.47 -15.27 4.90
N LEU A 533 9.79 -14.49 3.88
CA LEU A 533 11.19 -14.31 3.47
C LEU A 533 11.85 -13.27 4.37
N SER A 534 12.99 -13.62 4.96
CA SER A 534 13.84 -12.74 5.76
C SER A 534 15.23 -12.71 5.12
N CYS A 535 15.52 -11.67 4.34
CA CYS A 535 16.82 -11.54 3.70
C CYS A 535 17.87 -11.04 4.72
N HIS A 536 19.10 -11.54 4.60
CA HIS A 536 20.24 -11.09 5.39
C HIS A 536 21.53 -11.15 4.57
N GLU A 537 22.57 -10.50 5.07
CA GLU A 537 23.94 -10.62 4.56
C GLU A 537 24.82 -11.08 5.71
N ASP A 538 25.34 -12.30 5.62
CA ASP A 538 26.25 -12.87 6.62
C ASP A 538 25.72 -12.85 8.07
N GLY A 539 24.40 -13.01 8.22
CA GLY A 539 23.68 -13.02 9.49
C GLY A 539 23.04 -11.67 9.85
N ASP A 540 23.38 -10.58 9.16
CA ASP A 540 22.78 -9.27 9.39
C ASP A 540 21.50 -9.07 8.58
N PRO A 541 20.32 -8.96 9.23
CA PRO A 541 19.04 -8.87 8.52
C PRO A 541 18.89 -7.57 7.74
N LYS A 542 18.21 -7.66 6.58
CA LYS A 542 17.70 -6.50 5.87
C LYS A 542 16.49 -5.91 6.61
N GLY A 543 16.45 -4.58 6.70
CA GLY A 543 15.45 -3.82 7.43
C GLY A 543 14.06 -3.81 6.82
N GLU A 544 13.15 -3.04 7.41
CA GLU A 544 11.75 -2.94 6.98
C GLU A 544 11.59 -2.22 5.63
N ILE A 545 12.33 -1.12 5.39
CA ILE A 545 12.25 -0.43 4.09
C ILE A 545 12.75 -1.30 2.97
N TRP A 546 13.86 -2.02 3.17
CA TRP A 546 14.38 -2.90 2.13
C TRP A 546 13.33 -3.92 1.64
N HIS A 547 12.58 -4.52 2.56
CA HIS A 547 11.50 -5.46 2.21
C HIS A 547 10.26 -4.73 1.66
N SER A 548 9.96 -3.53 2.14
CA SER A 548 8.85 -2.71 1.65
C SER A 548 9.08 -2.24 0.22
N ASP A 549 10.26 -1.76 -0.11
CA ASP A 549 10.65 -1.33 -1.46
C ASP A 549 10.61 -2.50 -2.43
N LEU A 550 11.18 -3.64 -2.03
CA LEU A 550 11.09 -4.88 -2.80
C LEU A 550 9.62 -5.28 -3.03
N PHE A 551 8.76 -5.22 -2.02
CA PHE A 551 7.32 -5.51 -2.16
C PHE A 551 6.63 -4.55 -3.13
N HIS A 552 6.94 -3.26 -3.06
CA HIS A 552 6.39 -2.24 -3.94
C HIS A 552 6.79 -2.49 -5.40
N VAL A 553 8.08 -2.70 -5.67
CA VAL A 553 8.60 -2.99 -7.01
C VAL A 553 8.01 -4.28 -7.56
N LEU A 554 7.95 -5.36 -6.76
CA LEU A 554 7.33 -6.62 -7.16
C LEU A 554 5.83 -6.47 -7.45
N THR A 555 5.13 -5.57 -6.75
CA THR A 555 3.71 -5.29 -7.00
C THR A 555 3.51 -4.63 -8.36
N GLU A 556 4.34 -3.63 -8.71
CA GLU A 556 4.27 -3.01 -10.04
C GLU A 556 4.69 -3.99 -11.15
N MET A 557 5.77 -4.75 -10.94
CA MET A 557 6.23 -5.78 -11.89
C MET A 557 5.18 -6.87 -12.11
N ARG A 558 4.47 -7.28 -11.05
CA ARG A 558 3.35 -8.22 -11.16
C ARG A 558 2.24 -7.66 -12.04
N SER A 559 1.92 -6.38 -11.92
CA SER A 559 0.88 -5.78 -12.76
C SER A 559 1.32 -5.74 -14.23
N ALA A 560 2.56 -5.33 -14.48
CA ALA A 560 3.11 -5.26 -15.83
C ALA A 560 3.22 -6.65 -16.50
N THR A 561 3.73 -7.66 -15.78
CA THR A 561 3.81 -9.05 -16.29
C THR A 561 2.43 -9.63 -16.59
N ARG A 562 1.39 -9.27 -15.81
CA ARG A 562 0.00 -9.68 -16.10
C ARG A 562 -0.50 -9.07 -17.41
N THR A 563 -0.21 -7.80 -17.67
CA THR A 563 -0.57 -7.14 -18.94
C THR A 563 0.09 -7.83 -20.13
N ILE A 564 1.39 -8.14 -20.04
CA ILE A 564 2.14 -8.87 -21.07
C ILE A 564 1.53 -10.27 -21.30
N GLN A 565 1.26 -11.02 -20.23
CA GLN A 565 0.69 -12.36 -20.33
C GLN A 565 -0.75 -12.35 -20.89
N THR A 566 -1.55 -11.34 -20.55
CA THR A 566 -2.93 -11.18 -21.08
C THR A 566 -2.92 -10.92 -22.59
N ALA A 567 -1.85 -10.28 -23.09
CA ALA A 567 -1.61 -10.10 -24.52
C ALA A 567 -1.07 -11.37 -25.23
N GLY A 568 -0.90 -12.49 -24.50
CA GLY A 568 -0.33 -13.73 -25.05
C GLY A 568 1.17 -13.63 -25.32
N LEU A 569 1.88 -12.78 -24.56
CA LEU A 569 3.31 -12.53 -24.72
C LEU A 569 4.08 -12.94 -23.45
N MET A 570 5.40 -13.07 -23.59
CA MET A 570 6.35 -13.31 -22.50
C MET A 570 7.47 -12.27 -22.48
N TYR A 571 7.92 -11.94 -21.27
CA TYR A 571 9.09 -11.11 -21.05
C TYR A 571 10.36 -11.96 -21.21
N HIS A 572 11.31 -11.49 -22.01
CA HIS A 572 12.57 -12.20 -22.24
C HIS A 572 13.76 -11.48 -21.59
N SER A 573 14.06 -10.25 -22.01
CA SER A 573 15.09 -9.44 -21.36
C SER A 573 14.86 -7.95 -21.59
N PRO A 574 15.61 -7.09 -20.88
CA PRO A 574 15.51 -5.64 -21.06
C PRO A 574 15.76 -5.19 -22.51
N ASN A 575 16.58 -5.94 -23.26
CA ASN A 575 17.03 -5.56 -24.59
C ASN A 575 16.39 -6.38 -25.73
N GLU A 576 15.45 -7.26 -25.43
CA GLU A 576 14.83 -8.14 -26.43
C GLU A 576 13.33 -7.86 -26.58
N ASN A 577 12.81 -8.05 -27.78
CA ASN A 577 11.38 -7.92 -28.05
C ASN A 577 10.57 -8.95 -27.25
N LEU A 578 9.30 -8.61 -26.96
CA LEU A 578 8.36 -9.57 -26.40
C LEU A 578 8.20 -10.76 -27.33
N LEU A 579 8.18 -11.97 -26.77
CA LEU A 579 7.96 -13.21 -27.51
C LEU A 579 6.52 -13.68 -27.33
N ALA A 580 5.99 -14.44 -28.28
CA ALA A 580 4.73 -15.15 -28.09
C ALA A 580 4.86 -16.13 -26.91
N ALA A 581 3.83 -16.16 -26.05
CA ALA A 581 3.77 -16.98 -24.85
C ALA A 581 3.50 -18.46 -25.12
#